data_AF-A0A972F402-F1
#
_entry.id   AF-A0A972F402-F1
#
_cell.length_a   1.000
_cell.length_b   1.000
_cell.length_c   1.000
_cell.angle_alpha   90.00
_cell.angle_beta   90.00
_cell.angle_gamma   90.00
#
_symmetry.space_group_name_H-M   'P 1'
#
loop_
_entity.id
_entity.type
_entity.pdbx_description
1 polymer ?
#
loop_
_entity_poly.entity_id
_entity_poly.type
_entity_poly.pdbx_seq_one_letter_code
_entity_poly.pdbx_strand_id
1 'polypeptide(L)'
;MLTLRAGGNLAISNDLLDHPINDPGKDPSYNTYLVRKSPEVDSWSFNLAAGTDTSSADFMAVKPADGTTNTKALTVASGKLVYTESGTIRFASTNETTLNRGLSSRTGIIQDNLLASMATYDGDIRGAVGGKLNLPGGVIQSATGDIDIKVGGDLVFQATDGAIRTTGQYASNGVTYEGGGDIRVEVKGDVSGGFNSSSRYQSVVLSDGSALWTAKHDDNAARGLATMGGGSLSIFTGGQFQSQAGAMGQGDLTIRANGDLMGVFLVSDGTGELTALGNFGLVSSTPVIELMDAVVSVASQGDVNLGMVLNPTLTNTGALLTGGFTTWFMTYSRDAAVSLTSLRGDVTFFGNQYSSRYPVLTSIAAARQNLFPQSLDIIASRDINLKSSITLAPSSHGNLRLLAGGNIEGSVRADKSWTFISMLDSREEDFYTGPWLRLDDKGKLVSYTPASPALGGSARYVHGYRLVYDADASRNLYVPLHYGDEEPVVISAGGNIGNVQLYLPKKTEMTAGNDIHDIFLVGQNLKGDDMTILRAGHDITLTLPPRGSG
;
A
#
# COMPACT_ATOMS: atom_id res chain seq x y z
N MET A 1 -6.30 37.22 -1.10
CA MET A 1 -7.24 36.28 -1.75
C MET A 1 -7.60 36.81 -3.13
N LEU A 2 -7.47 35.99 -4.17
CA LEU A 2 -7.90 36.26 -5.54
C LEU A 2 -9.11 35.38 -5.89
N THR A 3 -10.14 35.95 -6.52
CA THR A 3 -11.34 35.20 -6.92
C THR A 3 -11.60 35.40 -8.41
N LEU A 4 -11.64 34.30 -9.16
CA LEU A 4 -11.95 34.26 -10.59
C LEU A 4 -13.27 33.47 -10.78
N ARG A 5 -14.31 34.16 -11.25
CA ARG A 5 -15.64 33.58 -11.47
C ARG A 5 -16.02 33.74 -12.93
N ALA A 6 -16.20 32.63 -13.64
CA ALA A 6 -16.66 32.61 -15.02
C ALA A 6 -18.05 31.99 -15.10
N GLY A 7 -19.03 32.70 -15.68
CA GLY A 7 -20.36 32.12 -15.96
C GLY A 7 -20.33 31.02 -17.03
N GLY A 8 -19.26 30.97 -17.84
CA GLY A 8 -18.95 29.90 -18.79
C GLY A 8 -17.69 29.13 -18.36
N ASN A 9 -16.77 28.91 -19.30
CA ASN A 9 -15.48 28.28 -19.02
C ASN A 9 -14.52 29.21 -18.25
N LEU A 10 -13.72 28.64 -17.37
CA LEU A 10 -12.52 29.27 -16.81
C LEU A 10 -11.29 28.54 -17.32
N ALA A 11 -10.52 29.19 -18.20
CA ALA A 11 -9.29 28.62 -18.76
C ALA A 11 -8.06 29.34 -18.21
N ILE A 12 -7.20 28.60 -17.52
CA ILE A 12 -5.92 29.08 -17.01
C ILE A 12 -4.83 28.69 -18.02
N SER A 13 -4.56 29.61 -18.94
CA SER A 13 -3.58 29.44 -20.03
C SER A 13 -2.19 30.01 -19.71
N ASN A 14 -2.02 30.60 -18.52
CA ASN A 14 -0.76 31.09 -17.98
C ASN A 14 -0.66 30.72 -16.51
N ASP A 15 0.55 30.76 -15.96
CA ASP A 15 0.76 30.44 -14.56
C ASP A 15 0.01 31.45 -13.67
N LEU A 16 -0.62 30.94 -12.61
CA LEU A 16 -1.24 31.73 -11.56
C LEU A 16 -0.47 31.42 -10.26
N LEU A 17 0.51 32.26 -9.96
CA LEU A 17 1.48 32.02 -8.90
C LEU A 17 1.37 33.08 -7.82
N ASP A 18 1.39 32.62 -6.58
CA ASP A 18 1.72 33.42 -5.41
C ASP A 18 2.78 32.68 -4.59
N HIS A 19 4.03 32.96 -4.92
CA HIS A 19 5.20 32.38 -4.29
C HIS A 19 6.01 33.54 -3.70
N PRO A 20 5.76 33.91 -2.43
CA PRO A 20 6.37 35.08 -1.81
C PRO A 20 7.88 34.91 -1.55
N ILE A 21 8.41 33.69 -1.71
CA ILE A 21 9.85 33.43 -1.64
C ILE A 21 10.48 33.86 -2.98
N ASN A 22 11.45 34.78 -2.90
CA ASN A 22 12.08 35.44 -4.05
C ASN A 22 12.55 34.45 -5.14
N ASP A 23 12.45 34.91 -6.39
CA ASP A 23 12.97 34.27 -7.60
C ASP A 23 14.34 33.61 -7.35
N PRO A 24 14.43 32.26 -7.36
CA PRO A 24 15.68 31.53 -7.12
C PRO A 24 16.77 31.89 -8.14
N GLY A 25 16.42 32.55 -9.26
CA GLY A 25 17.38 33.06 -10.24
C GLY A 25 18.14 34.32 -9.81
N LYS A 26 17.71 35.04 -8.75
CA LYS A 26 18.36 36.29 -8.32
C LYS A 26 19.24 36.15 -7.08
N ASP A 27 19.13 35.05 -6.35
CA ASP A 27 20.03 34.78 -5.24
C ASP A 27 20.60 33.35 -5.33
N PRO A 28 21.74 33.16 -6.02
CA PRO A 28 22.41 31.86 -6.10
C PRO A 28 22.95 31.37 -4.74
N SER A 29 22.84 32.16 -3.67
CA SER A 29 23.14 31.73 -2.30
C SER A 29 21.93 31.14 -1.55
N TYR A 30 20.72 31.21 -2.13
CA TYR A 30 19.58 30.41 -1.66
C TYR A 30 19.82 28.94 -2.03
N ASN A 31 20.59 28.27 -1.18
CA ASN A 31 20.63 26.82 -1.15
C ASN A 31 19.22 26.34 -0.79
N THR A 32 18.48 25.88 -1.79
CA THR A 32 17.06 25.44 -1.74
C THR A 32 16.77 24.43 -0.64
N TYR A 33 17.81 23.81 -0.09
CA TYR A 33 17.77 22.85 1.00
C TYR A 33 17.57 23.42 2.42
N LEU A 34 17.93 24.68 2.71
CA LEU A 34 18.06 25.14 4.11
C LEU A 34 16.98 26.12 4.58
N VAL A 35 16.20 26.73 3.69
CA VAL A 35 15.36 27.90 4.05
C VAL A 35 13.85 27.60 4.17
N ARG A 36 13.35 26.42 3.74
CA ARG A 36 11.91 26.08 3.87
C ARG A 36 11.51 25.53 5.25
N LYS A 37 12.32 25.79 6.29
CA LYS A 37 11.99 25.41 7.68
C LYS A 37 10.90 26.27 8.34
N SER A 38 10.44 27.34 7.69
CA SER A 38 9.31 28.14 8.17
C SER A 38 8.29 28.29 7.02
N PRO A 39 7.23 27.45 6.98
CA PRO A 39 6.10 27.60 6.06
C PRO A 39 5.26 28.87 6.32
N GLU A 40 5.71 29.78 7.17
CA GLU A 40 4.91 30.88 7.74
C GLU A 40 4.79 32.11 6.82
N VAL A 41 5.06 31.98 5.51
CA VAL A 41 4.92 33.14 4.61
C VAL A 41 3.49 33.21 4.13
N ASP A 42 2.71 34.12 4.73
CA ASP A 42 1.35 34.42 4.33
C ASP A 42 1.24 34.67 2.82
N SER A 43 0.26 34.02 2.19
CA SER A 43 -0.02 34.13 0.77
C SER A 43 -1.52 34.15 0.49
N TRP A 44 -1.88 34.51 -0.72
CA TRP A 44 -3.23 34.69 -1.20
C TRP A 44 -3.87 33.34 -1.50
N SER A 45 -5.02 33.10 -0.87
CA SER A 45 -5.93 32.05 -1.33
C SER A 45 -6.46 32.33 -2.74
N PHE A 46 -6.71 31.28 -3.52
CA PHE A 46 -7.33 31.35 -4.84
C PHE A 46 -8.70 30.69 -4.83
N ASN A 47 -9.71 31.37 -5.39
CA ASN A 47 -11.04 30.81 -5.64
C ASN A 47 -11.29 30.78 -7.16
N LEU A 48 -11.38 29.60 -7.74
CA LEU A 48 -11.47 29.37 -9.18
C LEU A 48 -12.78 28.68 -9.54
N ALA A 49 -13.72 29.38 -10.16
CA ALA A 49 -15.04 28.81 -10.44
C ALA A 49 -15.47 28.99 -11.90
N ALA A 50 -15.89 27.90 -12.53
CA ALA A 50 -16.45 27.84 -13.89
C ALA A 50 -17.94 27.44 -13.86
N GLY A 51 -18.75 28.01 -14.73
CA GLY A 51 -20.21 27.84 -14.69
C GLY A 51 -20.88 28.54 -13.51
N THR A 52 -20.30 29.63 -13.03
CA THR A 52 -20.72 30.26 -11.78
C THR A 52 -22.16 30.76 -11.81
N ASP A 53 -22.82 30.66 -10.67
CA ASP A 53 -24.01 31.45 -10.40
C ASP A 53 -23.58 32.86 -9.95
N THR A 54 -23.44 33.77 -10.91
CA THR A 54 -23.04 35.15 -10.66
C THR A 54 -24.05 35.94 -9.82
N SER A 55 -25.27 35.41 -9.63
CA SER A 55 -26.28 36.01 -8.73
C SER A 55 -26.12 35.55 -7.28
N SER A 56 -25.40 34.46 -7.04
CA SER A 56 -25.14 33.95 -5.70
C SER A 56 -24.05 34.76 -4.99
N ALA A 57 -24.26 34.98 -3.69
CA ALA A 57 -23.29 35.57 -2.78
C ALA A 57 -22.14 34.61 -2.42
N ASP A 58 -22.36 33.30 -2.55
CA ASP A 58 -21.29 32.31 -2.45
C ASP A 58 -20.44 32.37 -3.73
N PHE A 59 -19.18 32.73 -3.57
CA PHE A 59 -18.26 32.87 -4.69
C PHE A 59 -17.92 31.55 -5.37
N MET A 60 -18.09 30.41 -4.69
CA MET A 60 -17.90 29.06 -5.25
C MET A 60 -19.19 28.46 -5.82
N ALA A 61 -20.34 29.13 -5.70
CA ALA A 61 -21.59 28.62 -6.24
C ALA A 61 -21.53 28.51 -7.77
N VAL A 62 -21.80 27.30 -8.25
CA VAL A 62 -21.93 26.97 -9.68
C VAL A 62 -23.38 26.61 -9.98
N LYS A 63 -23.83 26.93 -11.20
CA LYS A 63 -25.17 26.53 -11.64
C LYS A 63 -25.22 25.02 -11.79
N PRO A 64 -26.40 24.39 -11.61
CA PRO A 64 -26.60 23.00 -12.00
C PRO A 64 -26.25 22.79 -13.48
N ALA A 65 -25.85 21.57 -13.84
CA ALA A 65 -25.72 21.19 -15.24
C ALA A 65 -27.11 21.33 -15.91
N ASP A 66 -27.18 22.12 -16.98
CA ASP A 66 -28.43 22.40 -17.71
C ASP A 66 -28.62 21.47 -18.91
N GLY A 67 -27.85 20.38 -18.98
CA GLY A 67 -27.86 19.42 -20.08
C GLY A 67 -27.30 19.96 -21.40
N THR A 68 -26.82 21.21 -21.44
CA THR A 68 -26.23 21.78 -22.65
C THR A 68 -24.75 21.42 -22.74
N THR A 69 -24.29 21.08 -23.95
CA THR A 69 -22.89 20.70 -24.23
C THR A 69 -21.91 21.88 -24.20
N ASN A 70 -22.40 23.11 -23.97
CA ASN A 70 -21.55 24.29 -23.93
C ASN A 70 -20.84 24.34 -22.58
N THR A 71 -19.59 23.89 -22.63
CA THR A 71 -18.69 23.65 -21.51
C THR A 71 -18.68 24.83 -20.53
N LYS A 72 -18.92 24.49 -19.26
CA LYS A 72 -18.76 25.31 -18.06
C LYS A 72 -17.64 24.68 -17.23
N ALA A 73 -16.51 24.51 -17.90
CA ALA A 73 -15.38 23.73 -17.43
C ALA A 73 -14.28 24.62 -16.86
N LEU A 74 -13.60 24.10 -15.85
CA LEU A 74 -12.32 24.65 -15.40
C LEU A 74 -11.21 23.89 -16.11
N THR A 75 -10.29 24.59 -16.76
CA THR A 75 -9.14 23.96 -17.41
C THR A 75 -7.85 24.66 -17.03
N VAL A 76 -6.87 23.89 -16.56
CA VAL A 76 -5.47 24.33 -16.47
C VAL A 76 -4.74 23.74 -17.68
N ALA A 77 -4.20 24.61 -18.53
CA ALA A 77 -3.54 24.19 -19.77
C ALA A 77 -2.25 23.42 -19.47
N SER A 78 -1.79 22.64 -20.45
CA SER A 78 -0.54 21.88 -20.32
C SER A 78 0.64 22.81 -20.07
N GLY A 79 1.54 22.40 -19.17
CA GLY A 79 2.71 23.17 -18.76
C GLY A 79 2.38 24.46 -18.00
N LYS A 80 1.19 24.54 -17.38
CA LYS A 80 0.78 25.66 -16.52
C LYS A 80 0.60 25.22 -15.08
N LEU A 81 0.82 26.17 -14.18
CA LEU A 81 0.75 25.94 -12.73
C LEU A 81 -0.20 26.95 -12.06
N VAL A 82 -1.08 26.46 -11.19
CA VAL A 82 -1.79 27.24 -10.18
C VAL A 82 -1.13 26.95 -8.83
N TYR A 83 -0.54 27.96 -8.19
CA TYR A 83 0.22 27.77 -6.96
C TYR A 83 0.09 28.93 -5.97
N THR A 84 -0.09 28.60 -4.70
CA THR A 84 0.05 29.53 -3.57
C THR A 84 0.78 28.82 -2.44
N GLU A 85 1.69 29.49 -1.73
CA GLU A 85 2.48 28.85 -0.66
C GLU A 85 1.59 28.32 0.47
N SER A 86 0.86 29.22 1.13
CA SER A 86 0.06 29.00 2.34
C SER A 86 -1.42 29.32 2.19
N GLY A 87 -1.82 29.91 1.06
CA GLY A 87 -3.21 30.17 0.75
C GLY A 87 -3.97 28.89 0.42
N THR A 88 -5.26 28.84 0.79
CA THR A 88 -6.13 27.78 0.28
C THR A 88 -6.39 27.94 -1.22
N ILE A 89 -6.35 26.85 -1.99
CA ILE A 89 -6.92 26.82 -3.35
C ILE A 89 -8.31 26.19 -3.28
N ARG A 90 -9.33 26.92 -3.69
CA ARG A 90 -10.70 26.41 -3.87
C ARG A 90 -11.04 26.40 -5.35
N PHE A 91 -11.56 25.30 -5.87
CA PHE A 91 -12.04 25.24 -7.23
C PHE A 91 -13.42 24.59 -7.37
N ALA A 92 -14.23 25.09 -8.31
CA ALA A 92 -15.52 24.51 -8.63
C ALA A 92 -15.82 24.60 -10.13
N SER A 93 -16.56 23.62 -10.65
CA SER A 93 -17.08 23.65 -12.01
C SER A 93 -18.46 23.01 -12.09
N THR A 94 -19.36 23.58 -12.90
CA THR A 94 -20.67 22.96 -13.16
C THR A 94 -20.53 21.60 -13.85
N ASN A 95 -19.58 21.47 -14.77
CA ASN A 95 -19.40 20.27 -15.57
C ASN A 95 -18.02 19.64 -15.30
N GLU A 96 -17.07 19.82 -16.21
CA GLU A 96 -15.77 19.15 -16.10
C GLU A 96 -14.70 20.06 -15.49
N THR A 97 -13.75 19.45 -14.80
CA THR A 97 -12.46 20.06 -14.49
C THR A 97 -11.38 19.24 -15.14
N THR A 98 -10.52 19.88 -15.93
CA THR A 98 -9.38 19.23 -16.57
C THR A 98 -8.09 19.91 -16.17
N LEU A 99 -7.22 19.19 -15.47
CA LEU A 99 -5.88 19.66 -15.14
C LEU A 99 -4.90 18.88 -16.00
N ASN A 100 -4.33 19.53 -17.01
CA ASN A 100 -3.33 18.90 -17.85
C ASN A 100 -1.99 18.81 -17.12
N ARG A 101 -1.07 17.99 -17.64
CA ARG A 101 0.29 17.86 -17.12
C ARG A 101 0.94 19.23 -16.87
N GLY A 102 1.34 19.47 -15.61
CA GLY A 102 1.99 20.70 -15.19
C GLY A 102 3.49 20.75 -15.51
N LEU A 103 4.21 21.66 -14.84
CA LEU A 103 5.67 21.80 -14.93
C LEU A 103 6.34 21.09 -13.76
N SER A 104 7.49 20.45 -14.01
CA SER A 104 8.31 19.84 -12.94
C SER A 104 9.21 20.85 -12.26
N SER A 105 9.69 21.86 -12.98
CA SER A 105 10.85 22.71 -12.63
C SER A 105 10.57 23.97 -11.79
N ARG A 106 9.35 24.17 -11.28
CA ARG A 106 8.93 25.50 -10.77
C ARG A 106 8.01 25.52 -9.56
N THR A 107 7.65 24.37 -9.00
CA THR A 107 6.69 24.35 -7.90
C THR A 107 7.32 24.83 -6.59
N GLY A 108 8.62 24.57 -6.41
CA GLY A 108 9.34 24.89 -5.17
C GLY A 108 8.85 24.09 -3.96
N ILE A 109 7.70 23.40 -4.01
CA ILE A 109 7.03 22.80 -2.85
C ILE A 109 7.97 22.03 -1.95
N ILE A 110 8.79 21.14 -2.50
CA ILE A 110 9.79 20.38 -1.72
C ILE A 110 11.02 20.07 -2.55
N GLN A 111 10.82 19.69 -3.82
CA GLN A 111 11.88 19.41 -4.77
C GLN A 111 11.58 20.05 -6.13
N ASP A 112 12.64 20.47 -6.82
CA ASP A 112 12.57 21.18 -8.10
C ASP A 112 12.11 20.31 -9.27
N ASN A 113 11.75 19.04 -9.06
CA ASN A 113 11.31 18.13 -10.13
C ASN A 113 9.91 17.54 -9.89
N LEU A 114 9.17 18.02 -8.89
CA LEU A 114 7.81 17.54 -8.66
C LEU A 114 6.83 18.24 -9.59
N LEU A 115 6.28 17.46 -10.52
CA LEU A 115 5.17 17.87 -11.38
C LEU A 115 3.96 18.28 -10.54
N ALA A 116 3.47 19.51 -10.72
CA ALA A 116 2.17 19.95 -10.23
C ALA A 116 1.45 20.82 -11.26
N SER A 117 0.13 20.66 -11.33
CA SER A 117 -0.77 21.52 -12.12
C SER A 117 -1.52 22.50 -11.22
N MET A 118 -1.85 22.04 -10.01
CA MET A 118 -2.47 22.83 -8.95
C MET A 118 -1.83 22.42 -7.64
N ALA A 119 -1.24 23.36 -6.89
CA ALA A 119 -0.60 22.98 -5.66
C ALA A 119 -0.44 24.08 -4.61
N THR A 120 -0.17 23.64 -3.39
CA THR A 120 0.16 24.46 -2.23
C THR A 120 1.33 23.86 -1.44
N TYR A 121 1.95 24.64 -0.57
CA TYR A 121 2.84 24.11 0.46
C TYR A 121 2.01 23.66 1.68
N ASP A 122 1.46 24.58 2.47
CA ASP A 122 0.71 24.29 3.70
C ASP A 122 -0.77 24.71 3.65
N GLY A 123 -1.20 25.39 2.59
CA GLY A 123 -2.63 25.70 2.39
C GLY A 123 -3.46 24.50 1.93
N ASP A 124 -4.73 24.41 2.32
CA ASP A 124 -5.62 23.36 1.83
C ASP A 124 -5.90 23.48 0.31
N ILE A 125 -6.31 22.37 -0.31
CA ILE A 125 -6.93 22.35 -1.63
C ILE A 125 -8.34 21.76 -1.52
N ARG A 126 -9.36 22.51 -1.96
CA ARG A 126 -10.76 22.08 -1.93
C ARG A 126 -11.41 22.16 -3.30
N GLY A 127 -11.98 21.05 -3.78
CA GLY A 127 -12.53 20.92 -5.13
C GLY A 127 -13.99 20.44 -5.15
N ALA A 128 -14.82 21.06 -5.97
CA ALA A 128 -16.19 20.59 -6.24
C ALA A 128 -16.49 20.58 -7.75
N VAL A 129 -16.50 19.39 -8.36
CA VAL A 129 -16.67 19.18 -9.80
C VAL A 129 -18.04 18.56 -10.04
N GLY A 130 -18.94 19.24 -10.76
CA GLY A 130 -20.30 18.74 -10.98
C GLY A 130 -20.38 17.50 -11.88
N GLY A 131 -19.44 17.37 -12.80
CA GLY A 131 -19.25 16.23 -13.70
C GLY A 131 -17.91 15.56 -13.46
N LYS A 132 -17.07 15.49 -14.49
CA LYS A 132 -15.83 14.70 -14.50
C LYS A 132 -14.60 15.51 -14.08
N LEU A 133 -13.73 14.92 -13.24
CA LEU A 133 -12.39 15.43 -12.95
C LEU A 133 -11.35 14.64 -13.76
N ASN A 134 -10.79 15.28 -14.79
CA ASN A 134 -9.75 14.70 -15.65
C ASN A 134 -8.36 15.22 -15.24
N LEU A 135 -7.42 14.31 -15.01
CA LEU A 135 -6.04 14.61 -14.66
C LEU A 135 -5.05 13.96 -15.65
N PRO A 136 -5.08 14.28 -16.96
CA PRO A 136 -4.18 13.68 -17.96
C PRO A 136 -2.72 14.08 -17.77
N GLY A 137 -2.04 13.37 -16.86
CA GLY A 137 -0.74 13.75 -16.32
C GLY A 137 -0.77 14.94 -15.34
N GLY A 138 -1.97 15.46 -15.04
CA GLY A 138 -2.15 16.56 -14.10
C GLY A 138 -1.99 16.11 -12.66
N VAL A 139 -1.49 17.00 -11.82
CA VAL A 139 -1.25 16.70 -10.40
C VAL A 139 -1.86 17.79 -9.53
N ILE A 140 -2.69 17.36 -8.58
CA ILE A 140 -3.15 18.16 -7.45
C ILE A 140 -2.28 17.79 -6.25
N GLN A 141 -1.61 18.76 -5.66
CA GLN A 141 -0.62 18.47 -4.61
C GLN A 141 -0.60 19.51 -3.50
N SER A 142 -0.54 19.06 -2.25
CA SER A 142 -0.12 19.91 -1.13
C SER A 142 1.15 19.34 -0.50
N ALA A 143 1.93 20.13 0.23
CA ALA A 143 2.98 19.58 1.08
C ALA A 143 2.33 19.04 2.36
N THR A 144 1.83 19.94 3.20
CA THR A 144 1.30 19.64 4.54
C THR A 144 -0.18 19.99 4.70
N GLY A 145 -0.79 20.69 3.73
CA GLY A 145 -2.21 21.03 3.75
C GLY A 145 -3.11 19.88 3.31
N ASP A 146 -4.38 19.93 3.72
CA ASP A 146 -5.35 18.89 3.39
C ASP A 146 -5.89 19.04 1.97
N ILE A 147 -6.32 17.93 1.37
CA ILE A 147 -6.98 17.92 0.05
C ILE A 147 -8.37 17.30 0.18
N ASP A 148 -9.42 18.07 -0.08
CA ASP A 148 -10.81 17.60 -0.11
C ASP A 148 -11.42 17.80 -1.51
N ILE A 149 -11.78 16.73 -2.20
CA ILE A 149 -12.30 16.78 -3.57
C ILE A 149 -13.61 16.00 -3.68
N LYS A 150 -14.63 16.67 -4.23
CA LYS A 150 -15.92 16.07 -4.58
C LYS A 150 -16.13 16.09 -6.08
N VAL A 151 -16.48 14.95 -6.65
CA VAL A 151 -16.68 14.75 -8.09
C VAL A 151 -18.06 14.13 -8.34
N GLY A 152 -18.89 14.82 -9.12
CA GLY A 152 -20.25 14.40 -9.42
C GLY A 152 -20.37 13.33 -10.51
N GLY A 153 -19.32 13.12 -11.30
CA GLY A 153 -19.14 12.03 -12.25
C GLY A 153 -17.88 11.23 -11.91
N ASP A 154 -17.01 11.00 -12.90
CA ASP A 154 -15.80 10.18 -12.75
C ASP A 154 -14.57 11.00 -12.40
N LEU A 155 -13.63 10.37 -11.68
CA LEU A 155 -12.25 10.83 -11.50
C LEU A 155 -11.33 10.01 -12.39
N VAL A 156 -10.60 10.65 -13.30
CA VAL A 156 -9.80 9.97 -14.32
C VAL A 156 -8.38 10.52 -14.38
N PHE A 157 -7.40 9.68 -14.04
CA PHE A 157 -5.97 10.03 -14.06
C PHE A 157 -5.31 9.94 -15.45
N GLN A 158 -6.04 9.45 -16.47
CA GLN A 158 -5.58 9.03 -17.81
C GLN A 158 -4.16 8.45 -17.87
N ALA A 159 -4.06 7.14 -18.09
CA ALA A 159 -2.81 6.39 -18.01
C ALA A 159 -2.17 6.51 -16.60
N THR A 160 -0.84 6.62 -16.54
CA THR A 160 -0.02 6.43 -15.34
C THR A 160 0.46 7.72 -14.68
N ASP A 161 0.08 8.89 -15.19
CA ASP A 161 0.80 10.13 -14.88
C ASP A 161 0.02 11.10 -13.98
N GLY A 162 -1.31 10.97 -13.87
CA GLY A 162 -2.12 11.80 -12.99
C GLY A 162 -1.91 11.49 -11.51
N ALA A 163 -2.06 12.49 -10.63
CA ALA A 163 -2.02 12.27 -9.18
C ALA A 163 -2.84 13.27 -8.35
N ILE A 164 -3.29 12.83 -7.17
CA ILE A 164 -3.75 13.66 -6.05
C ILE A 164 -2.92 13.23 -4.84
N ARG A 165 -2.11 14.12 -4.27
CA ARG A 165 -1.18 13.70 -3.22
C ARG A 165 -0.78 14.79 -2.23
N THR A 166 -0.42 14.39 -1.02
CA THR A 166 0.31 15.24 -0.08
C THR A 166 1.75 14.77 -0.01
N THR A 167 2.71 15.70 0.02
CA THR A 167 4.14 15.34 -0.07
C THR A 167 4.87 15.33 1.27
N GLY A 168 4.25 15.86 2.33
CA GLY A 168 4.87 16.13 3.63
C GLY A 168 5.78 17.36 3.58
N GLN A 169 6.69 17.45 4.52
CA GLN A 169 7.83 18.36 4.54
C GLN A 169 9.06 17.61 5.02
N TYR A 170 10.26 18.16 4.79
CA TYR A 170 11.48 17.50 5.27
C TYR A 170 11.40 17.26 6.78
N ALA A 171 11.58 16.00 7.17
CA ALA A 171 11.73 15.65 8.57
C ALA A 171 13.03 16.22 9.14
N SER A 172 13.14 16.20 10.47
CA SER A 172 14.34 16.68 11.17
C SER A 172 15.65 16.01 10.72
N ASN A 173 15.59 14.79 10.18
CA ASN A 173 16.74 14.05 9.64
C ASN A 173 17.19 14.50 8.23
N GLY A 174 16.40 15.34 7.54
CA GLY A 174 16.69 15.87 6.20
C GLY A 174 16.59 14.88 5.05
N VAL A 175 16.11 13.65 5.29
CA VAL A 175 16.02 12.59 4.26
C VAL A 175 14.60 12.05 4.09
N THR A 176 13.83 11.96 5.18
CA THR A 176 12.41 11.59 5.12
C THR A 176 11.51 12.80 4.99
N TYR A 177 10.25 12.51 4.68
CA TYR A 177 9.17 13.49 4.70
C TYR A 177 8.16 13.11 5.78
N GLU A 178 7.66 14.11 6.48
CA GLU A 178 6.67 13.96 7.56
C GLU A 178 5.65 15.11 7.52
N GLY A 179 4.57 15.01 8.30
CA GLY A 179 3.57 16.07 8.42
C GLY A 179 2.75 16.33 7.14
N GLY A 180 2.58 15.34 6.27
CA GLY A 180 1.65 15.42 5.15
C GLY A 180 0.20 15.58 5.62
N GLY A 181 -0.59 16.35 4.87
CA GLY A 181 -2.02 16.52 5.15
C GLY A 181 -2.85 15.31 4.74
N ASP A 182 -4.11 15.31 5.18
CA ASP A 182 -5.09 14.29 4.84
C ASP A 182 -5.64 14.49 3.42
N ILE A 183 -6.07 13.40 2.79
CA ILE A 183 -6.75 13.44 1.50
C ILE A 183 -8.13 12.80 1.63
N ARG A 184 -9.17 13.54 1.27
CA ARG A 184 -10.54 13.06 1.13
C ARG A 184 -11.01 13.21 -0.31
N VAL A 185 -11.48 12.12 -0.92
CA VAL A 185 -12.04 12.14 -2.27
C VAL A 185 -13.39 11.42 -2.30
N GLU A 186 -14.44 12.14 -2.66
CA GLU A 186 -15.79 11.61 -2.88
C GLU A 186 -16.12 11.68 -4.37
N VAL A 187 -16.33 10.53 -5.01
CA VAL A 187 -16.64 10.40 -6.43
C VAL A 187 -17.98 9.70 -6.59
N LYS A 188 -18.94 10.29 -7.32
CA LYS A 188 -20.23 9.63 -7.54
C LYS A 188 -20.17 8.55 -8.62
N GLY A 189 -19.32 8.72 -9.63
CA GLY A 189 -19.03 7.73 -10.66
C GLY A 189 -17.79 6.90 -10.31
N ASP A 190 -17.00 6.58 -11.33
CA ASP A 190 -15.84 5.70 -11.22
C ASP A 190 -14.54 6.48 -10.89
N VAL A 191 -13.61 5.81 -10.23
CA VAL A 191 -12.20 6.24 -10.17
C VAL A 191 -11.40 5.36 -11.12
N SER A 192 -10.76 5.96 -12.14
CA SER A 192 -9.96 5.22 -13.12
C SER A 192 -8.56 5.80 -13.34
N GLY A 193 -7.57 4.92 -13.29
CA GLY A 193 -6.16 5.21 -13.44
C GLY A 193 -5.39 3.98 -13.86
N GLY A 194 -4.26 4.19 -14.53
CA GLY A 194 -3.30 3.13 -14.83
C GLY A 194 -2.43 2.79 -13.63
N PHE A 195 -1.79 1.62 -13.70
CA PHE A 195 -0.77 1.22 -12.74
C PHE A 195 0.60 1.56 -13.32
N ASN A 196 1.35 2.42 -12.65
CA ASN A 196 2.69 2.73 -13.08
C ASN A 196 3.70 1.84 -12.33
N SER A 197 4.33 0.91 -13.03
CA SER A 197 5.38 0.08 -12.42
C SER A 197 6.66 0.86 -12.11
N SER A 198 6.84 2.08 -12.64
CA SER A 198 7.99 2.95 -12.35
C SER A 198 7.70 4.01 -11.28
N SER A 199 6.44 4.33 -10.97
CA SER A 199 6.11 5.21 -9.84
C SER A 199 6.23 4.41 -8.55
N ARG A 200 7.46 4.27 -8.09
CA ARG A 200 7.80 3.46 -6.93
C ARG A 200 8.14 4.35 -5.75
N TYR A 201 7.88 3.80 -4.58
CA TYR A 201 8.60 4.16 -3.36
C TYR A 201 10.08 3.79 -3.53
N GLN A 202 10.97 4.58 -2.95
CA GLN A 202 12.40 4.42 -3.11
C GLN A 202 13.03 4.01 -1.77
N SER A 203 13.95 3.05 -1.83
CA SER A 203 14.95 2.88 -0.79
C SER A 203 16.02 3.96 -1.00
N VAL A 204 16.18 4.86 -0.05
CA VAL A 204 17.29 5.80 0.02
C VAL A 204 18.37 5.18 0.90
N VAL A 205 19.57 5.01 0.36
CA VAL A 205 20.73 4.60 1.17
C VAL A 205 21.35 5.85 1.74
N LEU A 206 21.36 5.97 3.06
CA LEU A 206 21.98 7.08 3.77
C LEU A 206 23.51 6.98 3.67
N SER A 207 24.22 8.08 3.93
CA SER A 207 25.69 8.12 3.92
C SER A 207 26.33 7.14 4.92
N ASP A 208 25.58 6.74 5.94
CA ASP A 208 26.00 5.77 6.94
C ASP A 208 25.79 4.30 6.52
N GLY A 209 25.18 4.06 5.35
CA GLY A 209 24.88 2.74 4.80
C GLY A 209 23.51 2.17 5.20
N SER A 210 22.75 2.85 6.05
CA SER A 210 21.37 2.47 6.35
C SER A 210 20.45 2.69 5.15
N ALA A 211 19.48 1.80 5.00
CA ALA A 211 18.46 1.91 3.98
C ALA A 211 17.19 2.43 4.65
N LEU A 212 16.65 3.52 4.11
CA LEU A 212 15.38 4.06 4.53
C LEU A 212 14.37 3.94 3.39
N TRP A 213 13.17 3.50 3.70
CA TRP A 213 12.08 3.46 2.74
C TRP A 213 11.28 4.75 2.82
N THR A 214 11.19 5.47 1.71
CA THR A 214 10.42 6.71 1.63
C THR A 214 9.69 6.79 0.30
N ALA A 215 8.67 7.64 0.23
CA ALA A 215 8.10 8.01 -1.04
C ALA A 215 9.16 8.68 -1.91
N LYS A 216 9.04 8.49 -3.22
CA LYS A 216 9.93 9.10 -4.19
C LYS A 216 9.43 10.49 -4.53
N HIS A 217 10.31 11.50 -4.51
CA HIS A 217 9.94 12.91 -4.71
C HIS A 217 10.50 13.49 -6.03
N ASP A 218 10.69 12.66 -7.05
CA ASP A 218 11.17 13.08 -8.38
C ASP A 218 10.10 12.96 -9.48
N ASP A 219 10.49 13.00 -10.75
CA ASP A 219 9.58 12.85 -11.90
C ASP A 219 8.82 11.51 -11.92
N ASN A 220 9.20 10.54 -11.09
CA ASN A 220 8.50 9.27 -10.87
C ASN A 220 7.87 9.18 -9.47
N ALA A 221 7.58 10.32 -8.84
CA ALA A 221 6.86 10.35 -7.58
C ALA A 221 5.50 9.65 -7.66
N ALA A 222 4.91 9.36 -6.50
CA ALA A 222 3.67 8.57 -6.38
C ALA A 222 2.56 9.11 -7.31
N ARG A 223 1.98 8.21 -8.11
CA ARG A 223 0.86 8.48 -9.03
C ARG A 223 -0.44 7.95 -8.42
N GLY A 224 -1.60 8.29 -9.00
CA GLY A 224 -2.89 7.93 -8.40
C GLY A 224 -3.16 8.77 -7.15
N LEU A 225 -3.48 8.15 -6.02
CA LEU A 225 -3.76 8.87 -4.77
C LEU A 225 -2.73 8.52 -3.69
N ALA A 226 -2.09 9.50 -3.05
CA ALA A 226 -1.10 9.17 -2.02
C ALA A 226 -0.90 10.26 -0.96
N THR A 227 -0.85 9.87 0.31
CA THR A 227 -0.29 10.72 1.37
C THR A 227 1.16 10.30 1.60
N MET A 228 2.13 11.02 1.02
CA MET A 228 3.52 10.55 0.89
C MET A 228 4.38 10.77 2.13
N GLY A 229 4.02 11.76 2.96
CA GLY A 229 4.79 12.15 4.15
C GLY A 229 3.94 12.07 5.42
N GLY A 230 3.03 11.11 5.54
CA GLY A 230 2.02 11.06 6.59
C GLY A 230 0.67 11.64 6.14
N GLY A 231 -0.34 11.44 6.97
CA GLY A 231 -1.73 11.80 6.69
C GLY A 231 -2.55 10.60 6.23
N SER A 232 -3.86 10.67 6.44
CA SER A 232 -4.82 9.63 6.08
C SER A 232 -5.40 9.86 4.69
N LEU A 233 -5.69 8.77 3.98
CA LEU A 233 -6.32 8.79 2.65
C LEU A 233 -7.70 8.13 2.73
N SER A 234 -8.76 8.90 2.50
CA SER A 234 -10.15 8.42 2.46
C SER A 234 -10.76 8.63 1.08
N ILE A 235 -11.21 7.53 0.46
CA ILE A 235 -11.81 7.51 -0.87
C ILE A 235 -13.17 6.84 -0.82
N PHE A 236 -14.19 7.52 -1.32
CA PHE A 236 -15.49 6.95 -1.57
C PHE A 236 -15.82 7.07 -3.06
N THR A 237 -16.16 5.96 -3.70
CA THR A 237 -16.63 5.95 -5.10
C THR A 237 -17.98 5.26 -5.22
N GLY A 238 -18.92 5.94 -5.88
CA GLY A 238 -20.25 5.41 -6.20
C GLY A 238 -20.26 4.35 -7.30
N GLY A 239 -19.14 4.17 -8.00
CA GLY A 239 -18.91 3.10 -8.97
C GLY A 239 -17.70 2.25 -8.59
N GLN A 240 -16.89 1.90 -9.58
CA GLN A 240 -15.69 1.08 -9.39
C GLN A 240 -14.45 1.94 -9.03
N PHE A 241 -13.53 1.34 -8.28
CA PHE A 241 -12.20 1.90 -8.06
C PHE A 241 -11.17 1.08 -8.83
N GLN A 242 -10.51 1.71 -9.81
CA GLN A 242 -9.36 1.15 -10.53
C GLN A 242 -8.22 2.16 -10.55
N SER A 243 -7.31 2.10 -9.57
CA SER A 243 -6.12 2.96 -9.52
C SER A 243 -5.14 2.42 -8.48
N GLN A 244 -3.98 3.07 -8.33
CA GLN A 244 -3.15 2.90 -7.14
C GLN A 244 -3.51 3.97 -6.08
N ALA A 245 -3.43 3.56 -4.82
CA ALA A 245 -3.67 4.41 -3.66
C ALA A 245 -2.73 4.01 -2.51
N GLY A 246 -2.31 4.95 -1.68
CA GLY A 246 -1.58 4.56 -0.47
C GLY A 246 -1.38 5.66 0.57
N ALA A 247 -1.25 5.23 1.81
CA ALA A 247 -0.87 6.07 2.94
C ALA A 247 0.54 5.71 3.40
N MET A 248 1.48 6.66 3.25
CA MET A 248 2.86 6.55 3.69
C MET A 248 3.07 7.33 4.98
N GLY A 249 4.02 6.90 5.81
CA GLY A 249 4.17 7.43 7.16
C GLY A 249 2.97 7.06 8.02
N GLN A 250 2.75 7.81 9.09
CA GLN A 250 1.60 7.66 9.98
C GLN A 250 0.32 8.11 9.25
N GLY A 251 -0.65 7.21 9.09
CA GLY A 251 -1.97 7.53 8.56
C GLY A 251 -2.76 6.31 8.11
N ASP A 252 -4.08 6.44 8.08
CA ASP A 252 -4.97 5.34 7.68
C ASP A 252 -5.30 5.40 6.18
N LEU A 253 -5.55 4.24 5.56
CA LEU A 253 -6.11 4.13 4.23
C LEU A 253 -7.53 3.59 4.31
N THR A 254 -8.52 4.35 3.83
CA THR A 254 -9.90 3.87 3.68
C THR A 254 -10.36 4.03 2.25
N ILE A 255 -10.76 2.94 1.60
CA ILE A 255 -11.36 2.95 0.27
C ILE A 255 -12.67 2.18 0.30
N ARG A 256 -13.75 2.85 -0.11
CA ARG A 256 -15.07 2.24 -0.26
C ARG A 256 -15.56 2.42 -1.69
N ALA A 257 -15.75 1.31 -2.39
CA ALA A 257 -16.28 1.26 -3.74
C ALA A 257 -17.65 0.57 -3.78
N ASN A 258 -18.63 1.20 -4.42
CA ASN A 258 -19.94 0.57 -4.66
C ASN A 258 -19.91 -0.45 -5.81
N GLY A 259 -18.83 -0.50 -6.59
CA GLY A 259 -18.54 -1.53 -7.58
C GLY A 259 -17.32 -2.37 -7.18
N ASP A 260 -16.53 -2.77 -8.18
CA ASP A 260 -15.29 -3.49 -7.97
C ASP A 260 -14.18 -2.57 -7.44
N LEU A 261 -13.25 -3.15 -6.68
CA LEU A 261 -12.07 -2.47 -6.16
C LEU A 261 -10.82 -3.19 -6.67
N MET A 262 -10.02 -2.50 -7.48
CA MET A 262 -8.86 -3.05 -8.16
C MET A 262 -7.68 -2.09 -8.12
N GLY A 263 -6.49 -2.62 -7.81
CA GLY A 263 -5.25 -1.89 -7.99
C GLY A 263 -4.14 -2.23 -7.02
N VAL A 264 -3.36 -1.22 -6.64
CA VAL A 264 -2.25 -1.38 -5.70
C VAL A 264 -2.46 -0.45 -4.52
N PHE A 265 -2.45 -1.04 -3.33
CA PHE A 265 -2.82 -0.39 -2.08
C PHE A 265 -1.64 -0.45 -1.14
N LEU A 266 -1.08 0.71 -0.77
CA LEU A 266 -0.01 0.77 0.21
C LEU A 266 -0.54 1.28 1.55
N VAL A 267 -0.17 0.59 2.64
CA VAL A 267 -0.32 1.09 4.01
C VAL A 267 1.01 0.86 4.73
N SER A 268 1.74 1.93 5.03
CA SER A 268 3.05 1.79 5.68
C SER A 268 2.98 1.75 7.21
N ASP A 269 2.02 2.44 7.79
CA ASP A 269 1.76 2.51 9.22
C ASP A 269 0.23 2.66 9.40
N GLY A 270 -0.32 2.26 10.54
CA GLY A 270 -1.75 2.41 10.83
C GLY A 270 -2.64 1.31 10.26
N THR A 271 -3.84 1.70 9.81
CA THR A 271 -4.88 0.76 9.36
C THR A 271 -5.28 0.96 7.90
N GLY A 272 -5.56 -0.15 7.20
CA GLY A 272 -6.18 -0.15 5.90
C GLY A 272 -7.55 -0.80 5.91
N GLU A 273 -8.58 -0.09 5.44
CA GLU A 273 -9.93 -0.60 5.21
C GLU A 273 -10.26 -0.51 3.72
N LEU A 274 -10.32 -1.66 3.05
CA LEU A 274 -10.65 -1.76 1.63
C LEU A 274 -11.99 -2.49 1.48
N THR A 275 -13.05 -1.77 1.12
CA THR A 275 -14.39 -2.33 0.98
C THR A 275 -14.92 -2.20 -0.45
N ALA A 276 -15.38 -3.32 -1.01
CA ALA A 276 -16.05 -3.38 -2.32
C ALA A 276 -17.46 -3.95 -2.17
N LEU A 277 -18.46 -3.29 -2.76
CA LEU A 277 -19.80 -3.89 -2.93
C LEU A 277 -19.87 -4.80 -4.17
N GLY A 278 -18.89 -4.72 -5.07
CA GLY A 278 -18.61 -5.70 -6.10
C GLY A 278 -17.57 -6.72 -5.63
N ASN A 279 -16.55 -6.94 -6.44
CA ASN A 279 -15.40 -7.80 -6.17
C ASN A 279 -14.18 -7.00 -5.69
N PHE A 280 -13.32 -7.61 -4.89
CA PHE A 280 -11.96 -7.12 -4.69
C PHE A 280 -11.04 -7.82 -5.68
N GLY A 281 -10.78 -7.17 -6.81
CA GLY A 281 -10.02 -7.74 -7.92
C GLY A 281 -10.80 -8.69 -8.82
N LEU A 282 -10.17 -9.03 -9.95
CA LEU A 282 -10.67 -9.94 -10.96
C LEU A 282 -9.63 -11.04 -11.23
N VAL A 283 -10.06 -12.19 -11.75
CA VAL A 283 -9.15 -13.27 -12.16
C VAL A 283 -8.11 -12.80 -13.19
N SER A 284 -8.49 -11.87 -14.07
CA SER A 284 -7.61 -11.28 -15.08
C SER A 284 -6.75 -10.13 -14.57
N SER A 285 -7.02 -9.62 -13.35
CA SER A 285 -6.31 -8.48 -12.78
C SER A 285 -6.48 -8.46 -11.27
N THR A 286 -5.46 -8.95 -10.57
CA THR A 286 -5.51 -9.24 -9.15
C THR A 286 -4.82 -8.13 -8.36
N PRO A 287 -5.47 -7.43 -7.43
CA PRO A 287 -4.85 -6.36 -6.66
C PRO A 287 -3.61 -6.79 -5.86
N VAL A 288 -2.79 -5.80 -5.53
CA VAL A 288 -1.60 -5.93 -4.68
C VAL A 288 -1.80 -5.09 -3.42
N ILE A 289 -1.47 -5.66 -2.27
CA ILE A 289 -1.40 -4.95 -0.99
C ILE A 289 0.07 -4.83 -0.60
N GLU A 290 0.57 -3.61 -0.59
CA GLU A 290 1.88 -3.25 -0.06
C GLU A 290 1.71 -2.89 1.42
N LEU A 291 2.30 -3.71 2.30
CA LEU A 291 2.13 -3.58 3.74
C LEU A 291 3.47 -3.45 4.45
N MET A 292 3.54 -2.56 5.43
CA MET A 292 4.68 -2.43 6.34
C MET A 292 4.17 -2.59 7.78
N ASP A 293 4.27 -1.57 8.63
CA ASP A 293 3.82 -1.63 10.04
C ASP A 293 2.32 -1.36 10.15
N ALA A 294 1.50 -2.21 9.53
CA ALA A 294 0.08 -1.91 9.41
C ALA A 294 -0.82 -3.14 9.46
N VAL A 295 -2.08 -2.89 9.79
CA VAL A 295 -3.17 -3.87 9.75
C VAL A 295 -4.10 -3.54 8.60
N VAL A 296 -4.26 -4.46 7.66
CA VAL A 296 -5.16 -4.27 6.51
C VAL A 296 -6.32 -5.25 6.55
N SER A 297 -7.52 -4.72 6.36
CA SER A 297 -8.76 -5.46 6.21
C SER A 297 -9.34 -5.24 4.81
N VAL A 298 -9.72 -6.33 4.17
CA VAL A 298 -10.41 -6.34 2.89
C VAL A 298 -11.77 -7.00 3.07
N ALA A 299 -12.82 -6.31 2.67
CA ALA A 299 -14.18 -6.85 2.66
C ALA A 299 -14.82 -6.67 1.28
N SER A 300 -15.37 -7.75 0.74
CA SER A 300 -16.04 -7.75 -0.56
C SER A 300 -17.41 -8.43 -0.43
N GLN A 301 -18.44 -7.88 -1.09
CA GLN A 301 -19.69 -8.63 -1.24
C GLN A 301 -19.54 -9.81 -2.20
N GLY A 302 -18.81 -9.60 -3.30
CA GLY A 302 -18.46 -10.63 -4.28
C GLY A 302 -17.18 -11.36 -3.88
N ASP A 303 -16.39 -11.73 -4.88
CA ASP A 303 -15.15 -12.48 -4.68
C ASP A 303 -14.03 -11.56 -4.15
N VAL A 304 -13.02 -12.17 -3.52
CA VAL A 304 -11.73 -11.55 -3.22
C VAL A 304 -10.66 -12.29 -4.02
N ASN A 305 -10.20 -11.68 -5.11
CA ASN A 305 -9.17 -12.19 -6.02
C ASN A 305 -7.84 -11.50 -5.75
N LEU A 306 -7.14 -11.89 -4.69
CA LEU A 306 -5.91 -11.21 -4.27
C LEU A 306 -4.70 -11.72 -5.05
N GLY A 307 -3.89 -10.79 -5.58
CA GLY A 307 -2.61 -11.10 -6.21
C GLY A 307 -1.59 -11.41 -5.14
N MET A 308 -1.14 -10.39 -4.42
CA MET A 308 -0.11 -10.55 -3.40
C MET A 308 -0.27 -9.57 -2.26
N VAL A 309 0.12 -9.99 -1.05
CA VAL A 309 0.51 -9.11 0.05
C VAL A 309 2.02 -9.13 0.07
N LEU A 310 2.66 -7.97 0.06
CA LEU A 310 4.10 -7.88 0.10
C LEU A 310 4.55 -6.75 0.99
N ASN A 311 5.75 -6.91 1.55
CA ASN A 311 6.48 -5.81 2.12
C ASN A 311 7.40 -5.19 1.06
N PRO A 312 7.22 -3.92 0.69
CA PRO A 312 8.01 -3.30 -0.37
C PRO A 312 9.52 -3.37 -0.12
N THR A 313 9.92 -3.34 1.15
CA THR A 313 11.32 -3.36 1.57
C THR A 313 12.01 -4.70 1.35
N LEU A 314 11.23 -5.77 1.18
CA LEU A 314 11.73 -7.11 0.86
C LEU A 314 11.98 -7.33 -0.64
N THR A 315 11.34 -6.53 -1.49
CA THR A 315 11.29 -6.77 -2.94
C THR A 315 12.28 -5.93 -3.74
N ASN A 316 12.66 -4.75 -3.23
CA ASN A 316 13.49 -3.79 -3.96
C ASN A 316 14.99 -4.07 -3.77
N THR A 317 15.48 -5.05 -4.51
CA THR A 317 16.88 -5.49 -4.45
C THR A 317 17.81 -4.68 -5.38
N GLY A 318 17.28 -3.88 -6.30
CA GLY A 318 18.08 -3.24 -7.36
C GLY A 318 19.06 -2.16 -6.90
N ALA A 319 18.73 -1.40 -5.85
CA ALA A 319 19.56 -0.27 -5.41
C ALA A 319 20.64 -0.66 -4.37
N LEU A 320 20.43 -1.74 -3.61
CA LEU A 320 21.35 -2.17 -2.54
C LEU A 320 22.40 -3.19 -3.01
N LEU A 321 22.17 -3.85 -4.15
CA LEU A 321 23.04 -4.93 -4.64
C LEU A 321 24.29 -4.46 -5.41
N THR A 322 24.40 -3.19 -5.81
CA THR A 322 25.62 -2.68 -6.47
C THR A 322 26.86 -2.75 -5.57
N GLY A 323 26.69 -2.93 -4.25
CA GLY A 323 27.76 -3.20 -3.28
C GLY A 323 27.85 -4.64 -2.75
N GLY A 324 27.04 -5.59 -3.26
CA GLY A 324 27.03 -6.97 -2.77
C GLY A 324 26.38 -7.18 -1.39
N PHE A 325 25.64 -6.20 -0.88
CA PHE A 325 24.93 -6.33 0.39
C PHE A 325 23.69 -7.21 0.22
N THR A 326 23.65 -8.34 0.93
CA THR A 326 22.47 -9.22 1.05
C THR A 326 21.51 -8.77 2.17
N THR A 327 21.75 -7.58 2.72
CA THR A 327 20.95 -7.01 3.79
C THR A 327 19.53 -6.83 3.30
N TRP A 328 18.60 -7.30 4.12
CA TRP A 328 17.18 -7.12 3.94
C TRP A 328 16.68 -6.49 5.23
N PHE A 329 15.72 -5.60 5.09
CA PHE A 329 15.06 -4.98 6.22
C PHE A 329 13.58 -5.27 6.02
N MET A 330 12.95 -5.80 7.05
CA MET A 330 11.52 -6.03 7.06
C MET A 330 10.88 -4.95 7.89
N THR A 331 9.77 -4.41 7.39
CA THR A 331 9.05 -3.32 8.05
C THR A 331 7.68 -3.73 8.54
N TYR A 332 7.34 -5.02 8.49
CA TYR A 332 6.26 -5.53 9.33
C TYR A 332 6.62 -5.28 10.79
N SER A 333 5.65 -4.87 11.60
CA SER A 333 5.77 -4.96 13.05
C SER A 333 5.36 -6.34 13.55
N ARG A 334 5.30 -6.48 14.88
CA ARG A 334 4.78 -7.67 15.57
C ARG A 334 3.25 -7.75 15.59
N ASP A 335 2.57 -6.65 15.23
CA ASP A 335 1.10 -6.56 15.17
C ASP A 335 0.53 -6.42 13.73
N ALA A 336 1.37 -6.14 12.72
CA ALA A 336 1.01 -6.23 11.31
C ALA A 336 0.18 -7.48 10.92
N ALA A 337 -0.94 -7.26 10.24
CA ALA A 337 -1.88 -8.32 9.94
C ALA A 337 -2.65 -8.05 8.65
N VAL A 338 -3.15 -9.12 8.02
CA VAL A 338 -4.08 -9.04 6.89
C VAL A 338 -5.32 -9.89 7.17
N SER A 339 -6.49 -9.29 6.96
CA SER A 339 -7.78 -9.99 6.96
C SER A 339 -8.47 -9.85 5.60
N LEU A 340 -8.94 -10.97 5.05
CA LEU A 340 -9.64 -11.04 3.76
C LEU A 340 -11.01 -11.66 3.98
N THR A 341 -12.07 -10.93 3.64
CA THR A 341 -13.45 -11.40 3.80
C THR A 341 -14.24 -11.29 2.50
N SER A 342 -14.78 -12.43 2.04
CA SER A 342 -15.81 -12.50 1.00
C SER A 342 -17.16 -12.92 1.59
N LEU A 343 -18.16 -12.04 1.50
CA LEU A 343 -19.47 -12.22 2.13
C LEU A 343 -20.42 -13.14 1.33
N ARG A 344 -20.18 -13.35 0.04
CA ARG A 344 -21.02 -14.23 -0.81
C ARG A 344 -20.23 -15.06 -1.81
N GLY A 345 -18.93 -14.80 -1.94
CA GLY A 345 -18.07 -15.37 -2.95
C GLY A 345 -16.93 -16.19 -2.36
N ASP A 346 -15.94 -16.39 -3.22
CA ASP A 346 -14.70 -17.09 -2.92
C ASP A 346 -13.60 -16.10 -2.49
N VAL A 347 -12.61 -16.60 -1.76
CA VAL A 347 -11.31 -15.93 -1.64
C VAL A 347 -10.29 -16.73 -2.43
N THR A 348 -9.73 -16.13 -3.48
CA THR A 348 -8.66 -16.72 -4.28
C THR A 348 -7.38 -15.94 -4.12
N PHE A 349 -6.32 -16.62 -3.68
CA PHE A 349 -4.98 -16.07 -3.56
C PHE A 349 -4.11 -16.56 -4.73
N PHE A 350 -3.76 -15.66 -5.65
CA PHE A 350 -3.02 -15.98 -6.87
C PHE A 350 -1.49 -15.98 -6.70
N GLY A 351 -0.97 -15.26 -5.70
CA GLY A 351 0.46 -15.06 -5.47
C GLY A 351 1.14 -14.18 -6.52
N ASN A 352 2.43 -14.43 -6.73
CA ASN A 352 3.34 -13.62 -7.54
C ASN A 352 3.07 -13.66 -9.06
N GLN A 353 1.89 -13.22 -9.49
CA GLN A 353 1.59 -12.96 -10.92
C GLN A 353 2.20 -11.64 -11.40
N TYR A 354 2.71 -10.80 -10.48
CA TYR A 354 3.32 -9.49 -10.77
C TYR A 354 4.83 -9.52 -10.92
N SER A 355 5.38 -10.58 -11.50
CA SER A 355 6.83 -10.71 -11.74
C SER A 355 7.39 -9.56 -12.59
N SER A 356 6.58 -8.93 -13.44
CA SER A 356 6.97 -7.73 -14.20
C SER A 356 7.09 -6.47 -13.35
N ARG A 357 6.31 -6.36 -12.26
CA ARG A 357 6.32 -5.20 -11.36
C ARG A 357 7.38 -5.34 -10.28
N TYR A 358 7.49 -6.52 -9.67
CA TYR A 358 8.50 -6.84 -8.67
C TYR A 358 9.46 -7.89 -9.24
N PRO A 359 10.34 -7.50 -10.18
CA PRO A 359 11.24 -8.42 -10.83
C PRO A 359 12.10 -9.13 -9.78
N VAL A 360 11.90 -10.44 -9.73
CA VAL A 360 12.69 -11.33 -8.90
C VAL A 360 14.04 -11.53 -9.56
N LEU A 361 15.07 -10.88 -9.03
CA LEU A 361 16.44 -11.05 -9.53
C LEU A 361 17.08 -12.38 -9.09
N THR A 362 16.58 -12.99 -8.02
CA THR A 362 17.12 -14.24 -7.44
C THR A 362 16.04 -15.08 -6.79
N SER A 363 16.23 -16.40 -6.68
CA SER A 363 15.30 -17.29 -5.96
C SER A 363 15.02 -16.87 -4.52
N ILE A 364 15.99 -16.22 -3.86
CA ILE A 364 15.83 -15.66 -2.51
C ILE A 364 14.82 -14.51 -2.50
N ALA A 365 14.86 -13.62 -3.50
CA ALA A 365 13.89 -12.54 -3.62
C ALA A 365 12.47 -13.07 -3.86
N ALA A 366 12.31 -14.16 -4.60
CA ALA A 366 11.01 -14.82 -4.77
C ALA A 366 10.48 -15.38 -3.44
N ALA A 367 11.33 -16.03 -2.65
CA ALA A 367 10.92 -16.55 -1.35
C ALA A 367 10.47 -15.42 -0.40
N ARG A 368 11.17 -14.28 -0.42
CA ARG A 368 10.82 -13.09 0.39
C ARG A 368 9.50 -12.43 -0.04
N GLN A 369 9.11 -12.53 -1.31
CA GLN A 369 7.82 -12.02 -1.78
C GLN A 369 6.62 -12.81 -1.26
N ASN A 370 6.84 -14.04 -0.78
CA ASN A 370 5.80 -14.85 -0.14
C ASN A 370 5.82 -14.70 1.38
N LEU A 371 6.61 -13.77 1.93
CA LEU A 371 6.61 -13.45 3.35
C LEU A 371 5.47 -12.47 3.65
N PHE A 372 4.47 -13.00 4.32
CA PHE A 372 3.28 -12.29 4.79
C PHE A 372 3.54 -11.72 6.19
N PRO A 373 2.71 -10.77 6.62
CA PRO A 373 2.61 -10.43 8.03
C PRO A 373 2.33 -11.67 8.88
N GLN A 374 2.70 -11.60 10.14
CA GLN A 374 2.61 -12.68 11.11
C GLN A 374 1.18 -13.19 11.36
N SER A 375 0.17 -12.37 11.08
CA SER A 375 -1.23 -12.72 11.24
C SER A 375 -1.99 -12.64 9.93
N LEU A 376 -2.68 -13.73 9.61
CA LEU A 376 -3.50 -13.86 8.40
C LEU A 376 -4.86 -14.48 8.75
N ASP A 377 -5.92 -13.77 8.40
CA ASP A 377 -7.30 -14.22 8.55
C ASP A 377 -8.01 -14.21 7.19
N ILE A 378 -8.54 -15.35 6.76
CA ILE A 378 -9.29 -15.48 5.51
C ILE A 378 -10.66 -16.07 5.81
N ILE A 379 -11.71 -15.35 5.43
CA ILE A 379 -13.09 -15.77 5.57
C ILE A 379 -13.76 -15.72 4.19
N ALA A 380 -14.21 -16.88 3.71
CA ALA A 380 -14.98 -17.01 2.49
C ALA A 380 -16.33 -17.65 2.78
N SER A 381 -17.41 -17.06 2.28
CA SER A 381 -18.74 -17.69 2.38
C SER A 381 -18.85 -18.94 1.50
N ARG A 382 -17.99 -19.05 0.49
CA ARG A 382 -17.83 -20.22 -0.36
C ARG A 382 -16.41 -20.78 -0.21
N ASP A 383 -15.59 -20.80 -1.26
CA ASP A 383 -14.32 -21.51 -1.27
C ASP A 383 -13.14 -20.58 -0.94
N ILE A 384 -12.10 -21.13 -0.29
CA ILE A 384 -10.77 -20.54 -0.22
C ILE A 384 -9.86 -21.31 -1.19
N ASN A 385 -9.36 -20.61 -2.20
CA ASN A 385 -8.50 -21.15 -3.24
C ASN A 385 -7.08 -20.59 -3.13
N LEU A 386 -6.13 -21.38 -2.68
CA LEU A 386 -4.75 -20.96 -2.50
C LEU A 386 -3.90 -21.40 -3.69
N LYS A 387 -3.65 -20.50 -4.65
CA LYS A 387 -2.84 -20.76 -5.84
C LYS A 387 -1.36 -20.43 -5.68
N SER A 388 -0.95 -20.03 -4.47
CA SER A 388 0.44 -19.77 -4.15
C SER A 388 0.71 -20.00 -2.67
N SER A 389 1.98 -20.25 -2.36
CA SER A 389 2.44 -20.50 -1.00
C SER A 389 2.48 -19.24 -0.15
N ILE A 390 2.26 -19.41 1.15
CA ILE A 390 2.20 -18.36 2.16
C ILE A 390 3.18 -18.70 3.28
N THR A 391 4.03 -17.74 3.65
CA THR A 391 4.88 -17.84 4.83
C THR A 391 4.61 -16.65 5.73
N LEU A 392 4.09 -16.86 6.94
CA LEU A 392 3.85 -15.78 7.91
C LEU A 392 5.15 -15.44 8.64
N ALA A 393 5.43 -14.14 8.80
CA ALA A 393 6.49 -13.64 9.65
C ALA A 393 6.34 -14.17 11.10
N PRO A 394 7.45 -14.33 11.85
CA PRO A 394 7.39 -14.80 13.23
C PRO A 394 6.72 -13.75 14.13
N SER A 395 5.82 -14.14 15.01
CA SER A 395 5.38 -13.32 16.15
C SER A 395 4.83 -14.23 17.22
N SER A 396 5.10 -13.92 18.49
CA SER A 396 4.58 -14.59 19.67
C SER A 396 3.05 -14.58 19.77
N HIS A 397 2.40 -13.68 19.02
CA HIS A 397 0.94 -13.56 18.90
C HIS A 397 0.47 -13.71 17.44
N GLY A 398 1.37 -14.11 16.52
CA GLY A 398 1.03 -14.35 15.13
C GLY A 398 0.03 -15.50 15.02
N ASN A 399 -1.00 -15.34 14.18
CA ASN A 399 -2.01 -16.38 14.01
C ASN A 399 -2.43 -16.61 12.55
N LEU A 400 -2.91 -17.83 12.29
CA LEU A 400 -3.49 -18.22 11.01
C LEU A 400 -4.92 -18.68 11.23
N ARG A 401 -5.85 -18.04 10.51
CA ARG A 401 -7.25 -18.46 10.46
C ARG A 401 -7.77 -18.53 9.03
N LEU A 402 -8.31 -19.68 8.64
CA LEU A 402 -8.92 -19.94 7.35
C LEU A 402 -10.33 -20.51 7.56
N LEU A 403 -11.38 -19.78 7.18
CA LEU A 403 -12.78 -20.16 7.35
C LEU A 403 -13.49 -20.13 5.99
N ALA A 404 -13.89 -21.29 5.48
CA ALA A 404 -14.63 -21.43 4.23
C ALA A 404 -16.00 -22.05 4.48
N GLY A 405 -17.06 -21.48 3.90
CA GLY A 405 -18.37 -22.14 3.86
C GLY A 405 -18.39 -23.35 2.92
N GLY A 406 -17.54 -23.33 1.90
CA GLY A 406 -17.25 -24.42 0.97
C GLY A 406 -15.92 -25.09 1.31
N ASN A 407 -15.03 -25.19 0.32
CA ASN A 407 -13.76 -25.92 0.41
C ASN A 407 -12.58 -25.00 0.73
N ILE A 408 -11.51 -25.57 1.29
CA ILE A 408 -10.18 -24.96 1.33
C ILE A 408 -9.26 -25.82 0.46
N GLU A 409 -8.80 -25.28 -0.66
CA GLU A 409 -8.01 -26.02 -1.65
C GLU A 409 -6.70 -25.32 -1.99
N GLY A 410 -5.59 -26.04 -1.82
CA GLY A 410 -4.30 -25.66 -2.37
C GLY A 410 -4.12 -26.13 -3.81
N SER A 411 -3.62 -25.28 -4.71
CA SER A 411 -3.18 -25.73 -6.03
C SER A 411 -2.25 -24.69 -6.65
N VAL A 412 -0.94 -24.88 -6.48
CA VAL A 412 0.03 -23.92 -7.00
C VAL A 412 0.16 -24.04 -8.53
N ARG A 413 -0.11 -25.22 -9.10
CA ARG A 413 -0.05 -25.48 -10.56
C ARG A 413 -0.97 -26.63 -10.98
N ALA A 414 -1.18 -26.76 -12.29
CA ALA A 414 -1.91 -27.86 -12.93
C ALA A 414 -1.29 -29.26 -12.70
N ASP A 415 -0.07 -29.34 -12.15
CA ASP A 415 0.67 -30.59 -11.89
C ASP A 415 0.37 -31.23 -10.52
N LYS A 416 -0.66 -30.75 -9.80
CA LYS A 416 -1.01 -31.19 -8.43
C LYS A 416 0.05 -30.85 -7.37
N SER A 417 0.85 -29.80 -7.59
CA SER A 417 1.71 -29.25 -6.53
C SER A 417 0.87 -28.66 -5.39
N TRP A 418 1.23 -29.05 -4.18
CA TRP A 418 0.56 -28.62 -2.95
C TRP A 418 0.91 -27.17 -2.62
N THR A 419 -0.04 -26.49 -2.00
CA THR A 419 0.22 -25.13 -1.50
C THR A 419 0.87 -25.21 -0.12
N PHE A 420 2.01 -24.54 0.03
CA PHE A 420 2.72 -24.49 1.30
C PHE A 420 2.19 -23.32 2.13
N ILE A 421 1.82 -23.59 3.38
CA ILE A 421 1.46 -22.60 4.38
C ILE A 421 2.36 -22.85 5.59
N SER A 422 3.14 -21.85 5.98
CA SER A 422 4.07 -21.97 7.10
C SER A 422 4.04 -20.73 7.98
N MET A 423 4.10 -20.91 9.29
CA MET A 423 4.41 -19.84 10.25
C MET A 423 5.85 -19.99 10.71
N LEU A 424 6.63 -18.91 10.67
CA LEU A 424 8.04 -18.94 11.08
C LEU A 424 8.17 -19.01 12.61
N ASP A 425 8.93 -19.98 13.10
CA ASP A 425 9.25 -20.18 14.53
C ASP A 425 10.66 -19.69 14.88
N SER A 426 11.04 -18.54 14.32
CA SER A 426 12.29 -17.87 14.69
C SER A 426 12.01 -16.86 15.80
N ARG A 427 12.99 -16.62 16.67
CA ARG A 427 12.91 -15.55 17.65
C ARG A 427 12.64 -14.22 16.96
N GLU A 428 11.70 -13.45 17.51
CA GLU A 428 11.35 -12.14 16.96
C GLU A 428 12.58 -11.23 16.92
N GLU A 429 13.47 -11.29 17.92
CA GLU A 429 14.67 -10.46 17.92
C GLU A 429 15.56 -10.78 16.72
N ASP A 430 15.77 -12.06 16.40
CA ASP A 430 16.61 -12.46 15.26
C ASP A 430 16.03 -12.01 13.92
N PHE A 431 14.71 -11.82 13.84
CA PHE A 431 13.99 -11.50 12.62
C PHE A 431 13.72 -9.99 12.43
N TYR A 432 13.22 -9.30 13.45
CA TYR A 432 12.89 -7.87 13.41
C TYR A 432 14.03 -6.96 13.84
N THR A 433 15.00 -7.45 14.63
CA THR A 433 16.17 -6.66 15.04
C THR A 433 17.42 -6.93 14.18
N GLY A 434 17.25 -7.69 13.09
CA GLY A 434 18.25 -7.93 12.05
C GLY A 434 18.90 -6.62 11.58
N PRO A 435 20.21 -6.66 11.27
CA PRO A 435 21.17 -5.69 11.76
C PRO A 435 20.79 -4.26 11.40
N TRP A 436 20.29 -3.51 12.38
CA TRP A 436 20.57 -2.09 12.44
C TRP A 436 22.08 -1.93 12.29
N LEU A 437 22.53 -1.19 11.28
CA LEU A 437 23.89 -0.68 11.30
C LEU A 437 24.05 0.05 12.63
N ARG A 438 24.90 -0.48 13.54
CA ARG A 438 25.22 0.24 14.77
C ARG A 438 26.07 1.45 14.39
N LEU A 439 25.43 2.60 14.39
CA LEU A 439 26.07 3.90 14.29
C LEU A 439 26.47 4.35 15.71
N ASP A 440 27.59 5.06 15.84
CA ASP A 440 27.92 5.74 17.11
C ASP A 440 27.05 6.99 17.24
N ASP A 441 27.17 7.63 18.40
CA ASP A 441 26.60 8.94 18.72
C ASP A 441 27.00 10.06 17.74
N LYS A 442 27.88 9.79 16.75
CA LYS A 442 28.31 10.71 15.69
C LYS A 442 27.83 10.30 14.29
N GLY A 443 26.94 9.31 14.18
CA GLY A 443 26.42 8.81 12.91
C GLY A 443 27.43 8.03 12.07
N LYS A 444 28.57 7.62 12.66
CA LYS A 444 29.57 6.80 11.97
C LYS A 444 29.31 5.33 12.24
N LEU A 445 29.38 4.50 11.21
CA LEU A 445 29.30 3.04 11.35
C LEU A 445 30.39 2.52 12.31
N VAL A 446 29.99 2.05 13.50
CA VAL A 446 30.90 1.58 14.56
C VAL A 446 31.23 0.11 14.36
N SER A 447 30.25 -0.66 13.92
CA SER A 447 30.43 -2.06 13.61
C SER A 447 29.30 -2.55 12.71
N TYR A 448 29.64 -2.90 11.48
CA TYR A 448 28.93 -3.96 10.78
C TYR A 448 29.52 -5.26 11.31
N THR A 449 28.93 -5.81 12.36
CA THR A 449 29.20 -7.20 12.69
C THR A 449 28.18 -7.98 11.87
N PRO A 450 28.57 -8.64 10.76
CA PRO A 450 27.77 -9.73 10.25
C PRO A 450 27.92 -10.85 11.28
N ALA A 451 27.34 -10.70 12.46
CA ALA A 451 26.67 -11.82 13.07
C ALA A 451 25.47 -12.10 12.16
N SER A 452 25.77 -12.60 10.96
CA SER A 452 24.88 -13.45 10.23
C SER A 452 24.59 -14.59 11.22
N PRO A 453 23.40 -14.70 11.84
CA PRO A 453 22.89 -16.06 11.95
C PRO A 453 22.93 -16.55 10.51
N ALA A 454 23.71 -17.58 10.24
CA ALA A 454 24.15 -18.02 8.93
C ALA A 454 23.00 -18.26 7.90
N LEU A 455 22.33 -17.21 7.45
CA LEU A 455 21.37 -17.18 6.35
C LEU A 455 22.11 -17.09 5.00
N GLY A 456 23.45 -17.05 5.04
CA GLY A 456 24.32 -17.25 3.88
C GLY A 456 24.32 -18.69 3.33
N GLY A 457 23.60 -19.62 3.98
CA GLY A 457 23.39 -20.97 3.50
C GLY A 457 21.99 -21.17 2.91
N SER A 458 21.80 -20.76 1.65
CA SER A 458 20.65 -21.14 0.80
C SER A 458 19.29 -20.53 1.17
N ALA A 459 18.42 -20.35 0.17
CA ALA A 459 16.97 -20.13 0.31
C ALA A 459 16.23 -21.20 1.16
N ARG A 460 16.98 -22.15 1.73
CA ARG A 460 16.54 -23.19 2.65
C ARG A 460 16.13 -22.68 4.03
N TYR A 461 16.28 -21.40 4.37
CA TYR A 461 15.82 -20.88 5.68
C TYR A 461 14.46 -20.19 5.63
N VAL A 462 14.07 -19.57 4.51
CA VAL A 462 12.68 -19.14 4.31
C VAL A 462 11.78 -20.36 4.06
N HIS A 463 12.36 -21.44 3.49
CA HIS A 463 11.76 -22.77 3.43
C HIS A 463 12.23 -23.70 4.58
N GLY A 464 12.95 -23.16 5.56
CA GLY A 464 13.66 -23.91 6.58
C GLY A 464 12.85 -24.04 7.83
N TYR A 465 12.06 -25.10 7.85
CA TYR A 465 11.36 -25.66 8.99
C TYR A 465 12.35 -25.99 10.13
N ARG A 466 12.92 -25.00 10.82
CA ARG A 466 13.57 -25.27 12.10
C ARG A 466 12.50 -25.28 13.18
N LEU A 467 11.55 -26.21 13.06
CA LEU A 467 10.87 -26.69 14.26
C LEU A 467 11.97 -27.16 15.22
N VAL A 468 11.89 -26.73 16.46
CA VAL A 468 12.90 -26.96 17.50
C VAL A 468 13.27 -28.44 17.62
N TYR A 469 14.29 -28.81 16.87
CA TYR A 469 15.13 -29.99 17.06
C TYR A 469 16.57 -29.50 16.97
N ASP A 470 16.88 -28.41 17.67
CA ASP A 470 18.28 -28.07 17.89
C ASP A 470 18.83 -29.00 18.95
N ALA A 471 19.57 -30.02 18.50
CA ALA A 471 20.34 -30.92 19.37
C ALA A 471 21.45 -30.18 20.14
N ASP A 472 21.59 -28.87 19.95
CA ASP A 472 22.48 -28.00 20.72
C ASP A 472 21.85 -27.60 22.07
N ALA A 473 21.57 -28.63 22.88
CA ALA A 473 21.14 -28.52 24.28
C ALA A 473 22.13 -27.73 25.18
N SER A 474 23.24 -27.26 24.62
CA SER A 474 24.20 -26.38 25.27
C SER A 474 23.72 -24.91 25.36
N ARG A 475 22.74 -24.49 24.53
CA ARG A 475 22.10 -23.16 24.61
C ARG A 475 20.76 -23.23 25.34
N ASN A 476 20.85 -23.45 26.64
CA ASN A 476 19.78 -23.75 27.61
C ASN A 476 18.67 -22.68 27.83
N LEU A 477 18.38 -21.80 26.86
CA LEU A 477 17.45 -20.66 27.02
C LEU A 477 16.54 -20.41 25.80
N TYR A 478 16.36 -21.38 24.89
CA TYR A 478 15.38 -21.23 23.82
C TYR A 478 13.97 -21.58 24.33
N VAL A 479 13.16 -20.54 24.55
CA VAL A 479 11.71 -20.67 24.74
C VAL A 479 11.08 -20.65 23.33
N PRO A 480 10.29 -21.67 22.95
CA PRO A 480 9.55 -21.66 21.69
C PRO A 480 8.71 -20.40 21.54
N LEU A 481 8.62 -19.85 20.32
CA LEU A 481 8.03 -18.54 20.06
C LEU A 481 6.60 -18.42 20.60
N HIS A 482 5.81 -19.48 20.42
CA HIS A 482 4.39 -19.54 20.81
C HIS A 482 4.16 -20.23 22.17
N TYR A 483 5.18 -20.43 23.01
CA TYR A 483 5.01 -21.17 24.27
C TYR A 483 3.96 -20.55 25.20
N GLY A 484 3.76 -19.23 25.16
CA GLY A 484 2.73 -18.53 25.95
C GLY A 484 1.37 -18.42 25.26
N ASP A 485 1.30 -18.73 23.98
CA ASP A 485 0.15 -18.46 23.12
C ASP A 485 -0.92 -19.57 23.29
N GLU A 486 -2.15 -19.18 23.59
CA GLU A 486 -3.27 -20.10 23.81
C GLU A 486 -4.21 -20.20 22.61
N GLU A 487 -4.12 -19.25 21.68
CA GLU A 487 -5.03 -19.22 20.53
C GLU A 487 -4.60 -20.30 19.53
N PRO A 488 -5.45 -21.23 19.10
CA PRO A 488 -5.04 -22.22 18.10
C PRO A 488 -4.97 -21.60 16.70
N VAL A 489 -4.18 -22.22 15.82
CA VAL A 489 -4.39 -22.06 14.37
C VAL A 489 -5.72 -22.71 14.01
N VAL A 490 -6.57 -22.02 13.24
CA VAL A 490 -7.90 -22.53 12.88
C VAL A 490 -8.02 -22.67 11.37
N ILE A 491 -8.33 -23.87 10.89
CA ILE A 491 -8.60 -24.16 9.48
C ILE A 491 -9.93 -24.90 9.39
N SER A 492 -10.98 -24.23 8.92
CA SER A 492 -12.33 -24.79 8.88
C SER A 492 -12.99 -24.62 7.53
N ALA A 493 -13.53 -25.71 6.99
CA ALA A 493 -14.26 -25.75 5.74
C ALA A 493 -15.61 -26.44 5.94
N GLY A 494 -16.70 -25.89 5.38
CA GLY A 494 -17.99 -26.59 5.31
C GLY A 494 -17.98 -27.78 4.34
N GLY A 495 -17.06 -27.78 3.37
CA GLY A 495 -16.78 -28.86 2.44
C GLY A 495 -15.49 -29.58 2.79
N ASN A 496 -14.57 -29.67 1.81
CA ASN A 496 -13.29 -30.37 1.94
C ASN A 496 -12.16 -29.43 2.36
N ILE A 497 -11.12 -30.02 2.95
CA ILE A 497 -9.80 -29.38 3.08
C ILE A 497 -8.79 -30.27 2.35
N GLY A 498 -8.09 -29.73 1.36
CA GLY A 498 -7.08 -30.53 0.68
C GLY A 498 -5.98 -29.80 -0.06
N ASN A 499 -5.00 -30.59 -0.50
CA ASN A 499 -3.85 -30.18 -1.30
C ASN A 499 -2.97 -29.10 -0.63
N VAL A 500 -2.81 -29.17 0.70
CA VAL A 500 -2.04 -28.20 1.50
C VAL A 500 -0.93 -28.85 2.30
N GLN A 501 0.19 -28.14 2.38
CA GLN A 501 1.33 -28.50 3.23
C GLN A 501 1.48 -27.46 4.33
N LEU A 502 1.36 -27.89 5.59
CA LEU A 502 1.23 -27.02 6.75
C LEU A 502 2.42 -27.18 7.70
N TYR A 503 3.05 -26.07 8.08
CA TYR A 503 4.09 -25.98 9.10
C TYR A 503 3.68 -24.99 10.18
N LEU A 504 3.18 -25.50 11.30
CA LEU A 504 2.47 -24.72 12.31
C LEU A 504 3.14 -24.92 13.69
N PRO A 505 3.82 -23.90 14.25
CA PRO A 505 4.59 -24.03 15.48
C PRO A 505 3.75 -23.89 16.76
N LYS A 506 2.47 -24.23 16.69
CA LYS A 506 1.51 -24.18 17.80
C LYS A 506 0.32 -25.11 17.54
N LYS A 507 -0.51 -25.35 18.56
CA LYS A 507 -1.69 -26.20 18.46
C LYS A 507 -2.61 -25.76 17.31
N THR A 508 -3.17 -26.73 16.60
CA THR A 508 -3.97 -26.50 15.40
C THR A 508 -5.32 -27.21 15.50
N GLU A 509 -6.39 -26.52 15.11
CA GLU A 509 -7.73 -27.08 14.93
C GLU A 509 -8.10 -27.05 13.44
N MET A 510 -8.19 -28.25 12.84
CA MET A 510 -8.58 -28.44 11.46
C MET A 510 -9.90 -29.21 11.36
N THR A 511 -10.93 -28.61 10.76
CA THR A 511 -12.26 -29.23 10.62
C THR A 511 -12.81 -29.09 9.20
N ALA A 512 -13.11 -30.22 8.56
CA ALA A 512 -13.83 -30.28 7.28
C ALA A 512 -15.23 -30.87 7.50
N GLY A 513 -16.26 -30.27 6.88
CA GLY A 513 -17.61 -30.82 6.89
C GLY A 513 -17.74 -32.13 6.09
N ASN A 514 -16.85 -32.35 5.12
CA ASN A 514 -16.73 -33.60 4.37
C ASN A 514 -15.35 -34.23 4.60
N ASP A 515 -14.43 -34.15 3.63
CA ASP A 515 -13.15 -34.87 3.68
C ASP A 515 -11.96 -33.94 4.00
N ILE A 516 -10.94 -34.50 4.66
CA ILE A 516 -9.59 -33.94 4.68
C ILE A 516 -8.72 -34.85 3.82
N HIS A 517 -8.16 -34.36 2.71
CA HIS A 517 -7.36 -35.20 1.81
C HIS A 517 -6.11 -34.49 1.29
N ASP A 518 -5.08 -35.25 0.98
CA ASP A 518 -3.85 -34.71 0.39
C ASP A 518 -3.21 -33.58 1.19
N ILE A 519 -3.13 -33.79 2.51
CA ILE A 519 -2.47 -32.88 3.43
C ILE A 519 -1.15 -33.44 3.98
N PHE A 520 -0.24 -32.54 4.33
CA PHE A 520 0.96 -32.84 5.12
C PHE A 520 1.04 -31.80 6.23
N LEU A 521 1.03 -32.26 7.47
CA LEU A 521 1.02 -31.41 8.64
C LEU A 521 2.26 -31.67 9.48
N VAL A 522 2.98 -30.60 9.77
CA VAL A 522 4.08 -30.54 10.72
C VAL A 522 3.70 -29.51 11.77
N GLY A 523 3.13 -30.00 12.87
CA GLY A 523 2.63 -29.19 13.99
C GLY A 523 3.52 -29.28 15.24
N GLN A 524 3.39 -28.32 16.15
CA GLN A 524 3.95 -28.39 17.51
C GLN A 524 2.85 -28.17 18.55
N ASN A 525 2.88 -28.96 19.62
CA ASN A 525 2.13 -28.74 20.84
C ASN A 525 3.16 -28.37 21.91
N LEU A 526 3.13 -27.12 22.40
CA LEU A 526 4.21 -26.56 23.22
C LEU A 526 3.96 -26.77 24.71
N LYS A 527 2.69 -26.90 25.11
CA LYS A 527 2.26 -27.21 26.48
C LYS A 527 1.87 -28.68 26.62
N GLY A 528 1.87 -29.17 27.86
CA GLY A 528 1.49 -30.55 28.17
C GLY A 528 0.01 -30.87 27.89
N ASP A 529 -0.84 -29.85 27.81
CA ASP A 529 -2.27 -29.91 27.51
C ASP A 529 -2.63 -29.41 26.11
N ASP A 530 -1.64 -28.99 25.30
CA ASP A 530 -1.88 -28.63 23.91
C ASP A 530 -2.28 -29.89 23.10
N MET A 531 -3.35 -29.75 22.34
CA MET A 531 -3.85 -30.79 21.45
C MET A 531 -4.08 -30.21 20.05
N THR A 532 -3.51 -30.88 19.05
CA THR A 532 -3.81 -30.61 17.65
C THR A 532 -4.90 -31.58 17.21
N ILE A 533 -5.98 -31.05 16.62
CA ILE A 533 -7.20 -31.80 16.30
C ILE A 533 -7.45 -31.71 14.80
N LEU A 534 -7.62 -32.87 14.15
CA LEU A 534 -8.10 -32.97 12.77
C LEU A 534 -9.43 -33.72 12.78
N ARG A 535 -10.48 -33.11 12.20
CA ARG A 535 -11.83 -33.66 12.10
C ARG A 535 -12.34 -33.57 10.67
N ALA A 536 -12.74 -34.70 10.11
CA ALA A 536 -13.50 -34.76 8.87
C ALA A 536 -14.90 -35.29 9.19
N GLY A 537 -15.92 -34.83 8.47
CA GLY A 537 -17.24 -35.45 8.53
C GLY A 537 -17.22 -36.87 7.98
N HIS A 538 -16.31 -37.12 7.04
CA HIS A 538 -16.12 -38.38 6.33
C HIS A 538 -14.68 -38.86 6.49
N ASP A 539 -13.85 -38.79 5.45
CA ASP A 539 -12.53 -39.43 5.42
C ASP A 539 -11.39 -38.46 5.73
N ILE A 540 -10.32 -38.99 6.35
CA ILE A 540 -9.02 -38.33 6.46
C ILE A 540 -8.00 -39.15 5.67
N THR A 541 -7.51 -38.60 4.56
CA THR A 541 -6.50 -39.22 3.71
C THR A 541 -5.19 -38.44 3.76
N LEU A 542 -4.16 -39.09 4.27
CA LEU A 542 -2.81 -38.55 4.31
C LEU A 542 -1.99 -39.17 3.18
N THR A 543 -1.58 -38.36 2.21
CA THR A 543 -0.65 -38.76 1.16
C THR A 543 0.72 -38.16 1.42
N LEU A 544 1.78 -38.81 0.92
CA LEU A 544 3.08 -38.17 0.90
C LEU A 544 3.06 -37.09 -0.20
N PRO A 545 3.65 -35.91 0.04
CA PRO A 545 3.81 -34.93 -1.02
C PRO A 545 4.53 -35.60 -2.20
N PRO A 546 4.14 -35.28 -3.45
CA PRO A 546 4.78 -35.84 -4.63
C PRO A 546 6.31 -35.76 -4.49
N ARG A 547 7.00 -36.89 -4.64
CA ARG A 547 8.48 -36.92 -4.59
C ARG A 547 9.03 -36.15 -5.80
N GLY A 548 9.19 -34.84 -5.64
CA GLY A 548 9.70 -33.97 -6.68
C GLY A 548 9.80 -32.51 -6.21
N SER A 549 11.00 -31.95 -6.31
CA SER A 549 11.37 -30.53 -6.13
C SER A 549 11.33 -29.94 -4.71
N GLY A 550 12.25 -30.40 -3.84
CA GLY A 550 12.79 -29.59 -2.74
C GLY A 550 14.13 -28.97 -3.11
#